data_AF-A0A2P4S5G7-F1
#
_entry.id   AF-A0A2P4S5G7-F1
#
_cell.length_a   1.000
_cell.length_b   1.000
_cell.length_c   1.000
_cell.angle_alpha   90.00
_cell.angle_beta   90.00
_cell.angle_gamma   90.00
#
_symmetry.space_group_name_H-M   'P 1'
#
loop_
_entity.id
_entity.type
_entity.pdbx_description
1 polymer ?
#
loop_
_entity_poly.entity_id
_entity_poly.type
_entity_poly.pdbx_seq_one_letter_code
_entity_poly.pdbx_strand_id
1 'polypeptide(L)'
;VPFTYIDYESNGKLWPGIHQMFSAVERFQVVNSYGLFRRMTGVGGRPEVVLEGSYDKQSWTEIEFMYKPGNVSAAPAVVAPHQPRLDWQMWFAALAHHSSSPWFASFVHRLLQGKEDVIRLVQVDEDKYPFSAQPPVYLRAQLYKYWFTHSAESGAGAARWWRRQHVQEFFPTVSLGDPTLDGLLAQHGLKDKLPLKRPVDAFLPWLLSSVRQLSRPFSPHVVLWSLYLVAATTCLLRAMARRPRGGAPPTRHKAPKQQRGDQGEKNGQLRRKEGREAEEKGEGRTRGAADGEGPRGTKRRK
;
A
#
# COMPACT_ATOMS: atom_id res chain seq x y z
N VAL A 1 22.19 -6.79 3.89
CA VAL A 1 20.70 -6.84 3.95
C VAL A 1 20.26 -5.67 4.81
N PRO A 2 19.57 -4.65 4.25
CA PRO A 2 19.15 -3.49 5.03
C PRO A 2 18.20 -3.98 6.11
N PHE A 3 18.35 -3.48 7.34
CA PHE A 3 17.52 -3.86 8.48
C PHE A 3 16.06 -3.56 8.17
N THR A 4 15.36 -4.61 7.75
CA THR A 4 13.90 -4.69 7.71
C THR A 4 13.41 -4.28 9.08
N TYR A 5 12.49 -3.31 9.11
CA TYR A 5 12.02 -2.67 10.32
C TYR A 5 11.63 -3.70 11.39
N ILE A 6 12.48 -3.84 12.40
CA ILE A 6 12.20 -4.62 13.61
C ILE A 6 11.21 -3.78 14.44
N ASP A 7 10.14 -4.41 14.92
CA ASP A 7 9.15 -3.74 15.77
C ASP A 7 9.83 -3.04 16.97
N TYR A 8 9.25 -1.95 17.45
CA TYR A 8 9.86 -1.11 18.50
C TYR A 8 10.27 -1.93 19.73
N GLU A 9 9.43 -2.88 20.16
CA GLU A 9 9.74 -3.73 21.31
C GLU A 9 10.92 -4.67 21.05
N SER A 10 11.05 -5.15 19.82
CA SER A 10 12.13 -6.04 19.42
C SER A 10 13.43 -5.27 19.18
N ASN A 11 13.34 -4.02 18.69
CA ASN A 11 14.46 -3.11 18.55
C ASN A 11 15.05 -2.73 19.92
N GLY A 12 14.21 -2.57 20.94
CA GLY A 12 14.66 -2.32 22.32
C GLY A 12 15.39 -3.51 22.98
N LYS A 13 15.28 -4.71 22.41
CA LYS A 13 15.95 -5.93 22.90
C LYS A 13 17.30 -6.20 22.22
N LEU A 14 17.70 -5.36 21.27
CA LEU A 14 18.98 -5.49 20.59
C LEU A 14 20.14 -5.17 21.53
N TRP A 15 21.29 -5.81 21.29
CA TRP A 15 22.49 -5.58 22.09
C TRP A 15 22.95 -4.12 21.95
N PRO A 16 23.34 -3.41 23.04
CA PRO A 16 23.74 -2.00 22.98
C PRO A 16 24.86 -1.69 21.99
N GLY A 17 25.77 -2.63 21.73
CA GLY A 17 26.82 -2.46 20.73
C GLY A 17 26.28 -2.30 19.30
N ILE A 18 25.15 -2.93 18.97
CA ILE A 18 24.49 -2.77 17.67
C ILE A 18 23.95 -1.35 17.53
N HIS A 19 23.38 -0.77 18.59
CA HIS A 19 22.92 0.62 18.59
C HIS A 19 24.08 1.60 18.42
N GLN A 20 25.21 1.38 19.10
CA GLN A 20 26.40 2.24 18.95
C GLN A 20 26.98 2.18 17.54
N MET A 21 27.10 0.98 16.96
CA MET A 21 27.57 0.81 15.58
C MET A 21 26.62 1.48 14.58
N PHE A 22 25.31 1.33 14.77
CA PHE A 22 24.30 2.00 13.93
C PHE A 22 24.40 3.53 14.03
N SER A 23 24.46 4.09 15.25
CA SER A 23 24.58 5.53 15.46
C SER A 23 25.87 6.11 14.84
N ALA A 24 26.97 5.35 14.83
CA ALA A 24 28.22 5.78 14.19
C ALA A 24 28.09 5.95 12.67
N VAL A 25 27.23 5.16 12.02
CA VAL A 25 27.03 5.19 10.55
C VAL A 25 25.76 5.92 10.12
N GLU A 26 24.89 6.30 11.06
CA GLU A 26 23.58 6.93 10.81
C GLU A 26 23.70 8.24 10.00
N ARG A 27 24.72 9.07 10.30
CA ARG A 27 24.96 10.35 9.60
C ARG A 27 25.24 10.17 8.10
N PHE A 28 25.83 9.06 7.71
CA PHE A 28 26.14 8.75 6.31
C PHE A 28 24.95 8.16 5.56
N GLN A 29 23.86 7.92 6.27
CA GLN A 29 22.63 7.33 5.80
C GLN A 29 22.74 5.91 5.20
N VAL A 30 23.91 5.27 5.19
CA VAL A 30 24.23 4.02 4.47
C VAL A 30 23.32 2.82 4.81
N VAL A 31 22.80 2.73 6.04
CA VAL A 31 21.98 1.60 6.52
C VAL A 31 20.62 2.02 7.09
N ASN A 32 20.00 3.04 6.50
CA ASN A 32 18.65 3.45 6.91
C ASN A 32 17.56 2.55 6.35
N SER A 33 16.44 2.50 7.04
CA SER A 33 15.24 1.85 6.48
C SER A 33 14.58 2.80 5.49
N TYR A 34 14.92 2.66 4.21
CA TYR A 34 14.26 3.38 3.12
C TYR A 34 12.94 2.68 2.79
N GLY A 35 11.82 3.36 3.02
CA GLY A 35 10.51 2.82 2.68
C GLY A 35 9.40 3.85 2.86
N LEU A 36 8.47 3.89 1.92
CA LEU A 36 7.32 4.82 1.92
C LEU A 36 6.45 4.65 3.18
N PHE A 37 6.42 3.44 3.77
CA PHE A 37 5.70 3.11 5.02
C PHE A 37 6.60 2.35 5.99
N ARG A 38 7.73 2.95 6.33
CA ARG A 38 8.75 2.36 7.21
C ARG A 38 8.22 1.96 8.59
N ARG A 39 7.24 2.71 9.11
CA ARG A 39 6.49 2.38 10.32
C ARG A 39 5.03 2.22 9.96
N MET A 40 4.54 0.99 9.98
CA MET A 40 3.10 0.75 9.88
C MET A 40 2.45 1.12 11.21
N THR A 41 1.37 1.89 11.15
CA THR A 41 0.51 2.17 12.30
C THR A 41 -0.42 0.99 12.53
N GLY A 42 -0.70 0.62 13.78
CA GLY A 42 -1.65 -0.47 14.07
C GLY A 42 -1.24 -1.40 15.21
N VAL A 43 -0.01 -1.28 15.73
CA VAL A 43 0.49 -2.09 16.88
C VAL A 43 -0.41 -1.94 18.12
N GLY A 44 -1.14 -0.83 18.24
CA GLY A 44 -2.15 -0.59 19.28
C GLY A 44 -3.58 -0.48 18.75
N GLY A 45 -3.88 -1.09 17.60
CA GLY A 45 -5.16 -0.95 16.88
C GLY A 45 -5.10 0.05 15.74
N ARG A 46 -5.87 -0.22 14.68
CA ARG A 46 -5.97 0.65 13.49
C ARG A 46 -6.91 1.82 13.81
N PRO A 47 -6.43 3.08 13.80
CA PRO A 47 -7.30 4.23 13.98
C PRO A 47 -8.17 4.41 12.72
N GLU A 48 -9.46 4.66 12.93
CA GLU A 48 -10.45 4.82 11.88
C GLU A 48 -11.39 5.96 12.22
N VAL A 49 -11.53 6.89 11.28
CA VAL A 49 -12.55 7.94 11.33
C VAL A 49 -13.86 7.34 10.81
N VAL A 50 -14.88 7.35 11.66
CA VAL A 50 -16.25 6.94 11.36
C VAL A 50 -17.08 8.20 11.18
N LEU A 51 -17.71 8.32 10.01
CA LEU A 51 -18.58 9.45 9.70
C LEU A 51 -20.01 9.09 10.08
N GLU A 52 -20.70 10.01 10.73
CA GLU A 52 -22.09 9.83 11.16
C GLU A 52 -22.94 10.97 10.65
N GLY A 53 -24.12 10.65 10.13
CA GLY A 53 -25.12 11.62 9.73
C GLY A 53 -26.35 11.59 10.61
N SER A 54 -27.05 12.73 10.63
CA SER A 54 -28.27 12.90 11.40
C SER A 54 -29.19 13.92 10.72
N TYR A 55 -30.50 13.77 10.93
CA TYR A 55 -31.51 14.75 10.54
C TYR A 55 -31.90 15.67 11.71
N ASP A 56 -31.71 15.23 12.96
CA ASP A 56 -32.27 15.85 14.18
C ASP A 56 -31.20 16.22 15.24
N LYS A 57 -29.92 15.91 15.00
CA LYS A 57 -28.78 15.97 15.95
C LYS A 57 -28.83 14.98 17.13
N GLN A 58 -29.86 14.13 17.22
CA GLN A 58 -30.05 13.18 18.31
C GLN A 58 -29.79 11.75 17.85
N SER A 59 -30.41 11.35 16.75
CA SER A 59 -30.22 10.06 16.11
C SER A 59 -29.08 10.14 15.09
N TRP A 60 -28.03 9.35 15.32
CA TRP A 60 -26.83 9.32 14.48
C TRP A 60 -26.73 7.98 13.79
N THR A 61 -26.55 8.00 12.47
CA THR A 61 -26.36 6.80 11.65
C THR A 61 -24.98 6.82 11.00
N GLU A 62 -24.23 5.75 11.20
CA GLU A 62 -22.90 5.59 10.62
C GLU A 62 -22.99 5.44 9.10
N ILE A 63 -22.11 6.14 8.39
CA ILE A 63 -21.94 6.03 6.94
C ILE A 63 -20.86 4.99 6.68
N GLU A 64 -21.27 3.85 6.13
CA GLU A 64 -20.39 2.73 5.83
C GLU A 64 -19.63 2.95 4.51
N PHE A 65 -18.31 2.89 4.59
CA PHE A 65 -17.41 2.98 3.45
C PHE A 65 -17.23 1.59 2.80
N MET A 66 -16.92 1.56 1.51
CA MET A 66 -16.80 0.30 0.76
C MET A 66 -15.69 -0.64 1.24
N TYR A 67 -14.53 -0.10 1.69
CA TYR A 67 -13.32 -0.92 1.81
C TYR A 67 -12.58 -0.80 3.14
N LYS A 68 -12.62 0.36 3.80
CA LYS A 68 -12.08 0.50 5.16
C LYS A 68 -12.97 -0.19 6.21
N PRO A 69 -12.43 -0.52 7.39
CA PRO A 69 -13.24 -1.01 8.50
C PRO A 69 -14.35 -0.02 8.90
N GLY A 70 -15.50 -0.58 9.26
CA GLY A 70 -16.69 0.13 9.72
C GLY A 70 -17.53 -0.84 10.56
N ASN A 71 -18.55 -1.44 9.97
CA ASN A 71 -19.35 -2.49 10.60
C ASN A 71 -18.46 -3.62 11.19
N VAL A 72 -18.60 -3.86 12.50
CA VAL A 72 -17.81 -4.85 13.25
C VAL A 72 -18.02 -6.30 12.81
N SER A 73 -19.14 -6.58 12.17
CA SER A 73 -19.49 -7.90 11.65
C SER A 73 -19.09 -8.08 10.18
N ALA A 74 -18.60 -7.03 9.50
CA ALA A 74 -18.19 -7.11 8.11
C ALA A 74 -16.76 -7.65 7.97
N ALA A 75 -16.60 -8.66 7.12
CA ALA A 75 -15.29 -9.18 6.77
C ALA A 75 -14.47 -8.12 6.00
N PRO A 76 -13.13 -8.09 6.14
CA PRO A 76 -12.27 -7.26 5.29
C PRO A 76 -12.47 -7.58 3.80
N ALA A 77 -12.64 -6.56 2.97
CA ALA A 77 -12.79 -6.74 1.54
C ALA A 77 -11.47 -7.12 0.85
N VAL A 78 -11.55 -8.01 -0.15
CA VAL A 78 -10.43 -8.30 -1.06
C VAL A 78 -10.50 -7.34 -2.24
N VAL A 79 -9.71 -6.26 -2.16
CA VAL A 79 -9.81 -5.14 -3.11
C VAL A 79 -8.75 -5.16 -4.20
N ALA A 80 -7.68 -5.94 -4.04
CA ALA A 80 -6.63 -6.03 -5.06
C ALA A 80 -7.24 -6.41 -6.42
N PRO A 81 -6.84 -5.78 -7.54
CA PRO A 81 -5.76 -4.78 -7.69
C PRO A 81 -6.21 -3.31 -7.54
N HIS A 82 -7.46 -3.06 -7.14
CA HIS A 82 -7.96 -1.71 -6.87
C HIS A 82 -7.21 -1.08 -5.69
N GLN A 83 -6.97 0.23 -5.78
CA GLN A 83 -6.40 1.05 -4.71
C GLN A 83 -7.44 2.07 -4.25
N PRO A 84 -8.19 1.78 -3.17
CA PRO A 84 -9.21 2.68 -2.63
C PRO A 84 -8.62 4.02 -2.16
N ARG A 85 -8.64 5.03 -3.03
CA ARG A 85 -7.95 6.30 -2.76
C ARG A 85 -8.57 7.07 -1.60
N LEU A 86 -9.90 7.09 -1.48
CA LEU A 86 -10.59 7.78 -0.40
C LEU A 86 -10.33 7.09 0.94
N ASP A 87 -10.55 5.78 1.03
CA ASP A 87 -10.30 4.98 2.24
C ASP A 87 -8.85 5.10 2.72
N TRP A 88 -7.91 5.17 1.79
CA TRP A 88 -6.50 5.41 2.07
C TRP A 88 -6.23 6.81 2.64
N GLN A 89 -6.87 7.85 2.08
CA GLN A 89 -6.81 9.21 2.63
C GLN A 89 -7.47 9.29 4.02
N MET A 90 -8.56 8.56 4.24
CA MET A 90 -9.23 8.47 5.55
C MET A 90 -8.32 7.82 6.60
N TRP A 91 -7.56 6.79 6.24
CA TRP A 91 -6.56 6.20 7.13
C TRP A 91 -5.51 7.23 7.55
N PHE A 92 -4.98 8.03 6.61
CA PHE A 92 -4.07 9.12 6.94
C PHE A 92 -4.70 10.19 7.82
N ALA A 93 -5.94 10.59 7.52
CA ALA A 93 -6.66 11.57 8.32
C ALA A 93 -6.80 11.11 9.77
N ALA A 94 -7.02 9.81 10.01
CA ALA A 94 -7.14 9.23 11.35
C ALA A 94 -5.84 9.27 12.18
N LEU A 95 -4.68 9.53 11.56
CA LEU A 95 -3.38 9.59 12.24
C LEU A 95 -3.04 10.96 12.82
N ALA A 96 -3.79 12.00 12.45
CA ALA A 96 -3.53 13.38 12.85
C ALA A 96 -4.82 14.08 13.29
N HIS A 97 -4.69 15.33 13.75
CA HIS A 97 -5.86 16.16 14.02
C HIS A 97 -6.56 16.55 12.71
N HIS A 98 -7.88 16.74 12.73
CA HIS A 98 -8.66 17.03 11.51
C HIS A 98 -8.17 18.27 10.74
N SER A 99 -7.63 19.27 11.44
CA SER A 99 -7.04 20.47 10.82
C SER A 99 -5.84 20.17 9.91
N SER A 100 -5.21 19.00 10.07
CA SER A 100 -4.11 18.55 9.20
C SER A 100 -4.60 17.96 7.87
N SER A 101 -5.92 17.77 7.71
CA SER A 101 -6.53 17.22 6.49
C SER A 101 -7.60 18.18 5.93
N PRO A 102 -7.21 19.30 5.29
CA PRO A 102 -8.14 20.31 4.79
C PRO A 102 -9.21 19.78 3.82
N TRP A 103 -8.84 18.77 3.02
CA TRP A 103 -9.74 18.10 2.09
C TRP A 103 -10.95 17.47 2.80
N PHE A 104 -10.82 17.08 4.07
CA PHE A 104 -11.88 16.44 4.85
C PHE A 104 -13.06 17.39 5.08
N ALA A 105 -12.79 18.67 5.36
CA ALA A 105 -13.85 19.68 5.50
C ALA A 105 -14.63 19.86 4.19
N SER A 106 -13.94 19.91 3.03
CA SER A 106 -14.61 19.92 1.73
C SER A 106 -15.39 18.65 1.45
N PHE A 107 -14.89 17.49 1.88
CA PHE A 107 -15.57 16.22 1.74
C PHE A 107 -16.88 16.20 2.53
N VAL A 108 -16.85 16.57 3.82
CA VAL A 108 -18.04 16.72 4.69
C VAL A 108 -19.05 17.71 4.08
N HIS A 109 -18.58 18.88 3.63
CA HIS A 109 -19.44 19.88 3.00
C HIS A 109 -20.15 19.34 1.75
N ARG A 110 -19.45 18.58 0.90
CA ARG A 110 -20.04 17.99 -0.32
C ARG A 110 -21.03 16.87 -0.02
N LEU A 111 -20.84 16.13 1.08
CA LEU A 111 -21.80 15.12 1.55
C LEU A 111 -23.07 15.77 2.10
N LEU A 112 -22.95 16.83 2.89
CA LEU A 112 -24.10 17.64 3.34
C LEU A 112 -24.89 18.24 2.17
N GLN A 113 -24.21 18.60 1.08
CA GLN A 113 -24.84 19.05 -0.17
C GLN A 113 -25.52 17.93 -0.97
N GLY A 114 -25.38 16.66 -0.57
CA GLY A 114 -25.91 15.51 -1.31
C GLY A 114 -25.26 15.31 -2.68
N LYS A 115 -23.99 15.69 -2.87
CA LYS A 115 -23.32 15.52 -4.16
C LYS A 115 -23.09 14.04 -4.47
N GLU A 116 -23.86 13.50 -5.42
CA GLU A 116 -23.79 12.10 -5.85
C GLU A 116 -22.37 11.62 -6.18
N ASP A 117 -21.58 12.45 -6.87
CA ASP A 117 -20.21 12.13 -7.23
C ASP A 117 -19.32 11.87 -6.00
N VAL A 118 -19.59 12.51 -4.87
CA VAL A 118 -18.85 12.33 -3.61
C VAL A 118 -19.41 11.17 -2.81
N ILE A 119 -20.75 11.03 -2.77
CA ILE A 119 -21.42 9.89 -2.14
C ILE A 119 -20.91 8.57 -2.75
N ARG A 120 -20.80 8.50 -4.08
CA ARG A 120 -20.29 7.32 -4.80
C ARG A 120 -18.82 6.99 -4.52
N LEU A 121 -18.02 7.94 -4.03
CA LEU A 121 -16.67 7.63 -3.54
C LEU A 121 -16.71 6.85 -2.22
N VAL A 122 -17.73 7.09 -1.41
CA VAL A 122 -17.95 6.42 -0.12
C VAL A 122 -18.64 5.08 -0.32
N GLN A 123 -19.75 5.09 -1.05
CA GLN A 123 -20.60 3.94 -1.27
C GLN A 123 -21.29 4.03 -2.64
N VAL A 124 -21.02 3.03 -3.51
CA VAL A 124 -21.67 2.93 -4.84
C VAL A 124 -23.05 2.29 -4.74
N ASP A 125 -23.24 1.43 -3.74
CA ASP A 125 -24.49 0.74 -3.47
C ASP A 125 -25.46 1.64 -2.68
N GLU A 126 -26.48 2.17 -3.35
CA GLU A 126 -27.43 3.14 -2.76
C GLU A 126 -28.21 2.55 -1.58
N ASP A 127 -28.45 1.23 -1.55
CA ASP A 127 -29.14 0.54 -0.46
C ASP A 127 -28.31 0.52 0.83
N LYS A 128 -26.98 0.55 0.70
CA LYS A 128 -26.05 0.60 1.84
C LYS A 128 -25.78 2.02 2.31
N TYR A 129 -26.13 3.03 1.54
CA TYR A 129 -25.91 4.42 1.93
C TYR A 129 -27.18 4.98 2.61
N PRO A 130 -27.17 5.22 3.94
CA PRO A 130 -28.38 5.52 4.71
C PRO A 130 -29.06 6.85 4.35
N PHE A 131 -28.35 7.73 3.63
CA PHE A 131 -28.80 9.05 3.23
C PHE A 131 -28.99 9.17 1.71
N SER A 132 -29.36 8.06 1.05
CA SER A 132 -29.54 8.01 -0.41
C SER A 132 -30.79 8.78 -0.86
N ALA A 133 -31.88 8.71 -0.09
CA ALA A 133 -33.12 9.43 -0.39
C ALA A 133 -33.01 10.94 -0.16
N GLN A 134 -32.37 11.36 0.94
CA GLN A 134 -32.15 12.75 1.30
C GLN A 134 -30.78 12.90 1.99
N PRO A 135 -30.02 13.97 1.70
CA PRO A 135 -28.75 14.21 2.36
C PRO A 135 -28.95 14.49 3.86
N PRO A 136 -27.98 14.14 4.73
CA PRO A 136 -28.08 14.42 6.15
C PRO A 136 -28.04 15.94 6.40
N VAL A 137 -28.77 16.41 7.41
CA VAL A 137 -28.74 17.82 7.83
C VAL A 137 -27.48 18.11 8.63
N TYR A 138 -27.02 17.12 9.39
CA TYR A 138 -25.85 17.21 10.25
C TYR A 138 -24.89 16.07 9.97
N LEU A 139 -23.61 16.40 9.97
CA LEU A 139 -22.53 15.41 9.95
C LEU A 139 -21.60 15.66 11.13
N ARG A 140 -21.09 14.58 11.70
CA ARG A 140 -19.97 14.59 12.65
C ARG A 140 -19.04 13.42 12.34
N ALA A 141 -17.83 13.43 12.88
CA ALA A 141 -16.93 12.31 12.73
C ALA A 141 -16.29 11.91 14.05
N GLN A 142 -16.23 10.61 14.31
CA GLN A 142 -15.72 10.02 15.53
C GLN A 142 -14.47 9.19 15.22
N LEU A 143 -13.47 9.27 16.08
CA LEU A 143 -12.27 8.44 15.96
C LEU A 143 -12.42 7.18 16.81
N TYR A 144 -12.24 6.03 16.17
CA TYR A 144 -12.21 4.73 16.81
C TYR A 144 -10.87 4.04 16.59
N LYS A 145 -10.52 3.10 17.46
CA LYS A 145 -9.49 2.10 17.20
C LYS A 145 -10.15 0.76 16.93
N TYR A 146 -9.71 0.09 15.88
CA TYR A 146 -10.17 -1.24 15.46
C TYR A 146 -9.08 -2.28 15.66
N TRP A 147 -9.49 -3.47 16.11
CA TRP A 147 -8.67 -4.67 16.16
C TRP A 147 -9.47 -5.83 15.58
N PHE A 148 -8.78 -6.81 15.02
CA PHE A 148 -9.39 -8.10 14.74
C PHE A 148 -9.85 -8.76 16.04
N THR A 149 -10.99 -9.43 16.00
CA THR A 149 -11.42 -10.32 17.09
C THR A 149 -10.51 -11.54 17.15
N HIS A 150 -10.27 -12.06 18.35
CA HIS A 150 -9.56 -13.31 18.51
C HIS A 150 -10.56 -14.47 18.38
N SER A 151 -10.21 -15.52 17.62
CA SER A 151 -11.10 -16.65 17.31
C SER A 151 -11.69 -17.39 18.53
N ALA A 152 -11.20 -17.14 19.75
CA ALA A 152 -11.61 -17.80 20.98
C ALA A 152 -12.70 -17.05 21.78
N GLU A 153 -12.97 -15.78 21.47
CA GLU A 153 -13.94 -14.95 22.21
C GLU A 153 -15.38 -15.04 21.65
N SER A 154 -15.57 -15.73 20.53
CA SER A 154 -16.90 -15.87 19.90
C SER A 154 -17.68 -17.04 20.52
N GLY A 155 -18.23 -16.82 21.72
CA GLY A 155 -19.32 -17.65 22.21
C GLY A 155 -20.60 -17.40 21.40
N ALA A 156 -21.24 -18.47 20.92
CA ALA A 156 -22.63 -18.67 20.44
C ALA A 156 -23.42 -17.53 19.73
N GLY A 157 -22.78 -16.42 19.33
CA GLY A 157 -23.36 -15.29 18.61
C GLY A 157 -22.64 -15.05 17.29
N ALA A 158 -23.27 -14.26 16.41
CA ALA A 158 -22.74 -13.92 15.09
C ALA A 158 -21.27 -13.48 15.18
N ALA A 159 -20.39 -14.17 14.44
CA ALA A 159 -18.96 -13.94 14.46
C ALA A 159 -18.64 -12.50 14.04
N ARG A 160 -18.22 -11.67 15.00
CA ARG A 160 -17.74 -10.31 14.74
C ARG A 160 -16.31 -10.42 14.21
N TRP A 161 -15.99 -9.74 13.11
CA TRP A 161 -14.64 -9.67 12.55
C TRP A 161 -13.76 -8.65 13.28
N TRP A 162 -14.39 -7.63 13.84
CA TRP A 162 -13.70 -6.53 14.50
C TRP A 162 -14.23 -6.29 15.91
N ARG A 163 -13.34 -5.83 16.78
CA ARG A 163 -13.68 -5.09 17.99
C ARG A 163 -13.24 -3.65 17.79
N ARG A 164 -14.04 -2.71 18.28
CA ARG A 164 -13.71 -1.28 18.20
C ARG A 164 -13.88 -0.59 19.54
N GLN A 165 -13.10 0.46 19.75
CA GLN A 165 -13.20 1.32 20.92
C GLN A 165 -13.22 2.77 20.46
N HIS A 166 -14.19 3.54 20.97
CA HIS A 166 -14.23 4.99 20.75
C HIS A 166 -13.04 5.64 21.45
N VAL A 167 -12.37 6.56 20.76
CA VAL A 167 -11.22 7.28 21.30
C VAL A 167 -11.62 8.71 21.65
N GLN A 168 -12.13 9.44 20.66
CA GLN A 168 -12.49 10.85 20.80
C GLN A 168 -13.32 11.31 19.60
N GLU A 169 -13.89 12.51 19.70
CA GLU A 169 -14.41 13.21 18.53
C GLU A 169 -13.26 13.58 17.58
N PHE A 170 -13.43 13.28 16.28
CA PHE A 170 -12.47 13.64 15.24
C PHE A 170 -12.82 14.98 14.60
N PHE A 171 -14.09 15.17 14.26
CA PHE A 171 -14.61 16.36 13.60
C PHE A 171 -15.94 16.76 14.23
N PRO A 172 -16.12 18.06 14.57
CA PRO A 172 -17.31 18.52 15.28
C PRO A 172 -18.58 18.32 14.45
N THR A 173 -19.72 18.39 15.12
CA THR A 173 -21.03 18.40 14.46
C THR A 173 -21.20 19.69 13.66
N VAL A 174 -21.44 19.56 12.36
CA VAL A 174 -21.65 20.69 11.43
C VAL A 174 -22.87 20.47 10.54
N SER A 175 -23.42 21.57 10.03
CA SER A 175 -24.46 21.60 8.99
C SER A 175 -24.07 22.54 7.84
N LEU A 176 -24.88 22.55 6.77
CA LEU A 176 -24.73 23.58 5.74
C LEU A 176 -24.94 24.98 6.35
N GLY A 177 -24.05 25.91 6.01
CA GLY A 177 -24.06 27.27 6.54
C GLY A 177 -23.49 27.42 7.96
N ASP A 178 -22.95 26.34 8.55
CA ASP A 178 -22.27 26.43 9.84
C ASP A 178 -20.98 27.28 9.73
N PRO A 179 -20.78 28.30 10.59
CA PRO A 179 -19.62 29.18 10.52
C PRO A 179 -18.29 28.45 10.74
N THR A 180 -18.28 27.35 11.49
CA THR A 180 -17.11 26.52 11.74
C THR A 180 -16.66 25.83 10.45
N LEU A 181 -17.61 25.22 9.73
CA LEU A 181 -17.34 24.54 8.47
C LEU A 181 -16.89 25.55 7.41
N ASP A 182 -17.61 26.67 7.30
CA ASP A 182 -17.28 27.74 6.37
C ASP A 182 -15.92 28.37 6.65
N GLY A 183 -15.55 28.54 7.92
CA GLY A 183 -14.24 29.02 8.35
C GLY A 183 -13.12 28.08 7.91
N LEU A 184 -13.29 26.76 8.12
CA LEU A 184 -12.33 25.75 7.69
C LEU A 184 -12.16 25.72 6.16
N LEU A 185 -13.26 25.86 5.41
CA LEU A 185 -13.23 25.92 3.94
C LEU A 185 -12.54 27.19 3.45
N ALA A 186 -12.84 28.35 4.05
CA ALA A 186 -12.25 29.62 3.67
C ALA A 186 -10.74 29.67 3.98
N GLN A 187 -10.32 29.18 5.15
CA GLN A 187 -8.92 29.13 5.56
C GLN A 187 -8.02 28.43 4.54
N HIS A 188 -8.56 27.40 3.87
CA HIS A 188 -7.83 26.59 2.90
C HIS A 188 -8.17 26.91 1.44
N GLY A 189 -8.95 27.96 1.18
CA GLY A 189 -9.34 28.37 -0.18
C GLY A 189 -10.25 27.37 -0.89
N LEU A 190 -11.00 26.55 -0.14
CA LEU A 190 -11.87 25.48 -0.66
C LEU A 190 -13.33 25.93 -0.84
N LYS A 191 -13.67 27.15 -0.40
CA LYS A 191 -15.05 27.68 -0.46
C LYS A 191 -15.48 28.02 -1.89
N ASP A 192 -14.61 28.66 -2.68
CA ASP A 192 -14.95 29.10 -4.04
C ASP A 192 -13.74 29.15 -5.00
N LYS A 193 -13.79 28.30 -6.04
CA LYS A 193 -13.39 28.53 -7.45
C LYS A 193 -13.19 27.19 -8.17
N LEU A 194 -14.07 26.88 -9.13
CA LEU A 194 -13.73 26.01 -10.27
C LEU A 194 -13.97 26.78 -11.57
N PRO A 195 -13.00 27.56 -12.09
CA PRO A 195 -12.99 27.90 -13.49
C PRO A 195 -12.05 26.94 -14.24
N LEU A 196 -12.67 26.01 -14.95
CA LEU A 196 -12.46 25.75 -16.37
C LEU A 196 -13.42 24.62 -16.75
N LYS A 197 -14.64 24.99 -17.15
CA LYS A 197 -15.43 24.13 -18.04
C LYS A 197 -14.58 23.95 -19.28
N ARG A 198 -13.82 22.84 -19.35
CA ARG A 198 -13.25 22.40 -20.63
C ARG A 198 -14.43 22.28 -21.61
N PRO A 199 -14.29 22.73 -22.86
CA PRO A 199 -15.35 22.60 -23.84
C PRO A 199 -15.79 21.13 -23.90
N VAL A 200 -17.07 20.90 -23.61
CA VAL A 200 -17.69 19.58 -23.56
C VAL A 200 -17.75 18.96 -24.96
N ASP A 201 -17.61 19.80 -25.99
CA ASP A 201 -17.72 19.45 -27.41
C ASP A 201 -16.48 18.72 -27.95
N ALA A 202 -15.42 18.57 -27.15
CA ALA A 202 -14.26 17.76 -27.55
C ALA A 202 -14.57 16.26 -27.37
N PHE A 203 -14.20 15.47 -28.38
CA PHE A 203 -14.39 14.02 -28.40
C PHE A 203 -13.86 13.31 -27.15
N LEU A 204 -12.70 13.73 -26.64
CA LEU A 204 -12.05 13.09 -25.49
C LEU A 204 -12.85 13.28 -24.18
N PRO A 205 -13.24 14.51 -23.77
CA PRO A 205 -14.17 14.72 -22.65
C PRO A 205 -15.48 13.96 -22.78
N TRP A 206 -16.08 13.91 -23.97
CA TRP A 206 -17.29 13.12 -24.22
C TRP A 206 -17.04 11.61 -24.01
N LEU A 207 -15.98 11.05 -24.60
CA LEU A 207 -15.65 9.64 -24.44
C LEU A 207 -15.41 9.29 -22.96
N LEU A 208 -14.64 10.12 -22.23
CA LEU A 208 -14.37 9.90 -20.81
C LEU A 208 -15.64 10.01 -19.96
N SER A 209 -16.57 10.92 -20.30
CA SER A 209 -17.84 11.03 -19.58
C SER A 209 -18.76 9.84 -19.86
N SER A 210 -18.83 9.37 -21.11
CA SER A 210 -19.56 8.15 -21.48
C SER A 210 -19.01 6.90 -20.80
N VAL A 211 -17.68 6.71 -20.80
CA VAL A 211 -17.03 5.60 -20.08
C VAL A 211 -17.32 5.68 -18.58
N ARG A 212 -17.21 6.87 -17.99
CA ARG A 212 -17.56 7.09 -16.59
C ARG A 212 -19.02 6.72 -16.33
N GLN A 213 -19.95 7.12 -17.19
CA GLN A 213 -21.37 6.83 -17.05
C GLN A 213 -21.68 5.33 -17.16
N LEU A 214 -20.97 4.59 -18.00
CA LEU A 214 -21.09 3.13 -18.10
C LEU A 214 -20.55 2.42 -16.85
N SER A 215 -19.45 2.92 -16.27
CA SER A 215 -18.85 2.33 -15.06
C SER A 215 -19.57 2.69 -13.75
N ARG A 216 -20.43 3.72 -13.76
CA ARG A 216 -21.09 4.29 -12.59
C ARG A 216 -21.83 3.31 -11.66
N PRO A 217 -22.56 2.30 -12.14
CA PRO A 217 -23.31 1.40 -11.26
C PRO A 217 -22.43 0.31 -10.64
N PHE A 218 -21.20 0.12 -11.12
CA PHE A 218 -20.33 -0.96 -10.68
C PHE A 218 -19.28 -0.46 -9.70
N SER A 219 -19.00 -1.27 -8.67
CA SER A 219 -17.89 -1.00 -7.78
C SER A 219 -16.56 -1.05 -8.55
N PRO A 220 -15.61 -0.12 -8.29
CA PRO A 220 -14.36 -0.04 -9.04
C PRO A 220 -13.55 -1.34 -9.13
N HIS A 221 -13.53 -2.14 -8.06
CA HIS A 221 -12.79 -3.41 -8.03
C HIS A 221 -13.41 -4.47 -8.96
N VAL A 222 -14.74 -4.51 -9.09
CA VAL A 222 -15.43 -5.43 -10.01
C VAL A 222 -15.10 -5.08 -11.45
N VAL A 223 -15.10 -3.79 -11.80
CA VAL A 223 -14.70 -3.31 -13.12
C VAL A 223 -13.27 -3.76 -13.44
N LEU A 224 -12.33 -3.57 -12.51
CA LEU A 224 -10.95 -4.00 -12.71
C LEU A 224 -10.83 -5.51 -12.88
N TRP A 225 -11.44 -6.31 -12.01
CA TRP A 225 -11.43 -7.76 -12.14
C TRP A 225 -12.03 -8.24 -13.47
N SER A 226 -13.12 -7.63 -13.92
CA SER A 226 -13.72 -7.96 -15.23
C SER A 226 -12.73 -7.71 -16.37
N LEU A 227 -12.01 -6.58 -16.37
CA LEU A 227 -10.99 -6.27 -17.37
C LEU A 227 -9.81 -7.24 -17.32
N TYR A 228 -9.33 -7.58 -16.11
CA TYR A 228 -8.27 -8.56 -15.94
C TYR A 228 -8.66 -9.94 -16.43
N LEU A 229 -9.89 -10.39 -16.13
CA LEU A 229 -10.40 -11.68 -16.58
C LEU A 229 -10.61 -11.71 -18.11
N VAL A 230 -11.08 -10.62 -18.72
CA VAL A 230 -11.18 -10.49 -20.19
C VAL A 230 -9.80 -10.54 -20.85
N ALA A 231 -8.80 -9.84 -20.29
CA ALA A 231 -7.43 -9.91 -20.78
C ALA A 231 -6.82 -11.30 -20.61
N ALA A 232 -7.04 -11.95 -19.46
CA ALA A 232 -6.56 -13.30 -19.20
C ALA A 232 -7.19 -14.32 -20.16
N THR A 233 -8.50 -14.26 -20.36
CA THR A 233 -9.22 -15.16 -21.28
C THR A 233 -8.79 -14.97 -22.73
N THR A 234 -8.63 -13.72 -23.20
CA THR A 234 -8.11 -13.46 -24.56
C THR A 234 -6.68 -13.95 -24.74
N CYS A 235 -5.81 -13.79 -23.73
CA CYS A 235 -4.46 -14.36 -23.74
C CYS A 235 -4.47 -15.90 -23.76
N LEU A 236 -5.34 -16.53 -22.97
CA LEU A 236 -5.51 -17.99 -22.94
C LEU A 236 -6.00 -18.52 -24.29
N LEU A 237 -7.02 -17.89 -24.90
CA LEU A 237 -7.53 -18.26 -26.22
C LEU A 237 -6.44 -18.13 -27.30
N ARG A 238 -5.65 -17.05 -27.27
CA ARG A 238 -4.50 -16.88 -28.18
C ARG A 238 -3.42 -17.94 -27.96
N ALA A 239 -3.14 -18.32 -26.72
CA ALA A 239 -2.17 -19.38 -26.41
C ALA A 239 -2.65 -20.76 -26.89
N MET A 240 -3.95 -21.06 -26.71
CA MET A 240 -4.56 -22.30 -27.22
C MET A 240 -4.58 -22.34 -28.75
N ALA A 241 -4.91 -21.24 -29.42
CA ALA A 241 -4.89 -21.14 -30.89
C ALA A 241 -3.47 -21.25 -31.47
N ARG A 242 -2.43 -20.89 -30.71
CA ARG A 242 -1.02 -21.01 -31.10
C ARG A 242 -0.40 -22.38 -30.83
N ARG A 243 -1.09 -23.31 -30.18
CA ARG A 243 -0.58 -24.69 -30.07
C ARG A 243 -0.59 -25.32 -31.48
N PRO A 244 0.56 -25.79 -32.00
CA PRO A 244 0.55 -26.53 -33.24
C PRO A 244 -0.32 -27.79 -33.04
N ARG A 245 -1.30 -28.00 -33.93
CA ARG A 245 -1.97 -29.29 -34.08
C ARG A 245 -0.86 -30.33 -34.20
N GLY A 246 -0.81 -31.27 -33.26
CA GLY A 246 0.22 -32.32 -33.22
C GLY A 246 0.25 -33.08 -34.54
N GLY A 247 1.18 -32.70 -35.41
CA GLY A 247 1.61 -33.52 -36.53
C GLY A 247 2.44 -34.66 -35.96
N ALA A 248 2.08 -35.89 -36.29
CA ALA A 248 2.83 -37.09 -35.93
C ALA A 248 4.33 -36.93 -36.30
N PRO A 249 5.26 -37.47 -35.48
CA PRO A 249 6.68 -37.34 -35.78
C PRO A 249 7.00 -38.04 -37.12
N PRO A 250 7.88 -37.48 -37.96
CA PRO A 250 8.24 -38.10 -39.22
C PRO A 250 8.97 -39.43 -38.95
N THR A 251 8.55 -40.48 -39.63
CA THR A 251 9.20 -41.78 -39.63
C THR A 251 10.64 -41.65 -40.11
N ARG A 252 11.58 -41.99 -39.24
CA ARG A 252 13.01 -41.97 -39.51
C ARG A 252 13.35 -43.13 -40.46
N HIS A 253 13.43 -42.87 -41.76
CA HIS A 253 14.02 -43.82 -42.71
C HIS A 253 15.50 -44.03 -42.37
N LYS A 254 15.88 -45.28 -42.04
CA LYS A 254 17.27 -45.71 -41.94
C LYS A 254 17.91 -45.64 -43.33
N ALA A 255 18.91 -44.79 -43.50
CA ALA A 255 19.83 -44.87 -44.63
C ALA A 255 20.78 -46.08 -44.46
N PRO A 256 21.16 -46.79 -45.54
CA PRO A 256 22.02 -47.96 -45.43
C PRO A 256 23.48 -47.54 -45.18
N LYS A 257 24.13 -48.35 -44.34
CA LYS A 257 25.51 -48.23 -43.88
C LYS A 257 26.47 -48.58 -45.03
N GLN A 258 27.23 -47.61 -45.53
CA GLN A 258 28.27 -47.85 -46.53
C GLN A 258 29.63 -48.00 -45.84
N GLN A 259 30.19 -49.21 -45.90
CA GLN A 259 31.56 -49.53 -45.49
C GLN A 259 32.57 -48.83 -46.42
N ARG A 260 33.50 -48.09 -45.83
CA ARG A 260 34.86 -47.84 -46.33
C ARG A 260 35.75 -48.02 -45.10
N GLY A 261 36.69 -48.95 -45.05
CA GLY A 261 37.67 -49.25 -46.09
C GLY A 261 38.98 -48.66 -45.58
N ASP A 262 39.63 -49.45 -44.72
CA ASP A 262 40.87 -49.17 -44.02
C ASP A 262 42.05 -49.12 -45.01
N GLN A 263 42.85 -48.06 -44.93
CA GLN A 263 44.21 -47.99 -45.51
C GLN A 263 44.96 -46.86 -44.80
N GLY A 264 45.94 -47.24 -43.98
CA GLY A 264 46.80 -46.33 -43.23
C GLY A 264 48.03 -45.87 -44.03
N GLU A 265 48.66 -44.80 -43.57
CA GLU A 265 50.06 -44.84 -43.10
C GLU A 265 50.55 -43.49 -42.53
N LYS A 266 51.26 -43.62 -41.40
CA LYS A 266 52.46 -42.92 -40.92
C LYS A 266 52.46 -41.45 -40.43
N ASN A 267 52.84 -41.41 -39.14
CA ASN A 267 53.88 -40.61 -38.47
C ASN A 267 53.57 -39.20 -37.96
N GLY A 268 53.84 -39.01 -36.65
CA GLY A 268 53.88 -37.71 -35.99
C GLY A 268 53.78 -37.78 -34.47
N GLN A 269 54.80 -38.32 -33.82
CA GLN A 269 55.01 -38.46 -32.38
C GLN A 269 55.23 -37.09 -31.69
N LEU A 270 54.61 -36.80 -30.53
CA LEU A 270 55.26 -36.31 -29.29
C LEU A 270 54.31 -35.81 -28.17
N ARG A 271 54.32 -36.59 -27.07
CA ARG A 271 54.41 -36.22 -25.64
C ARG A 271 53.42 -35.24 -24.96
N ARG A 272 52.53 -35.88 -24.21
CA ARG A 272 52.10 -35.66 -22.80
C ARG A 272 53.16 -35.03 -21.87
N LYS A 273 52.76 -34.06 -21.02
CA LYS A 273 53.00 -34.09 -19.56
C LYS A 273 52.14 -33.09 -18.76
N GLU A 274 51.45 -33.63 -17.76
CA GLU A 274 50.85 -32.96 -16.60
C GLU A 274 51.90 -32.54 -15.55
N GLY A 275 51.50 -31.63 -14.67
CA GLY A 275 51.95 -31.51 -13.27
C GLY A 275 52.47 -30.11 -12.91
N ARG A 276 52.42 -29.62 -11.67
CA ARG A 276 51.71 -29.92 -10.41
C ARG A 276 52.19 -28.81 -9.43
N GLU A 277 51.32 -28.40 -8.51
CA GLU A 277 51.50 -27.77 -7.16
C GLU A 277 52.87 -27.20 -6.68
N ALA A 278 52.77 -26.06 -5.96
CA ALA A 278 53.43 -25.68 -4.67
C ALA A 278 53.53 -24.13 -4.62
N GLU A 279 52.85 -23.39 -3.73
CA GLU A 279 53.07 -23.22 -2.28
C GLU A 279 54.50 -22.77 -1.92
N GLU A 280 54.69 -21.51 -1.48
CA GLU A 280 55.47 -21.21 -0.27
C GLU A 280 55.29 -19.79 0.27
N LYS A 281 55.36 -19.72 1.61
CA LYS A 281 55.34 -18.57 2.52
C LYS A 281 56.64 -17.74 2.45
N GLY A 282 56.60 -16.53 3.02
CA GLY A 282 57.78 -15.82 3.48
C GLY A 282 57.45 -14.71 4.48
N GLU A 283 57.75 -14.93 5.75
CA GLU A 283 57.74 -13.94 6.85
C GLU A 283 58.91 -12.95 6.74
N GLY A 284 58.81 -11.79 7.42
CA GLY A 284 59.96 -10.91 7.68
C GLY A 284 59.65 -9.69 8.55
N ARG A 285 60.04 -9.75 9.83
CA ARG A 285 60.16 -8.68 10.86
C ARG A 285 60.94 -7.44 10.33
N THR A 286 60.91 -6.23 10.93
CA THR A 286 61.40 -5.88 12.29
C THR A 286 61.17 -4.39 12.65
N ARG A 287 60.79 -4.13 13.93
CA ARG A 287 61.11 -3.05 14.91
C ARG A 287 61.51 -1.61 14.49
N GLY A 288 60.98 -0.65 15.27
CA GLY A 288 61.64 0.62 15.62
C GLY A 288 60.78 1.51 16.52
N ALA A 289 61.25 1.83 17.73
CA ALA A 289 60.59 2.63 18.77
C ALA A 289 60.99 4.11 18.74
N ALA A 290 60.20 5.01 19.34
CA ALA A 290 60.67 6.16 20.16
C ALA A 290 59.50 6.99 20.73
N ASP A 291 59.75 7.49 21.94
CA ASP A 291 58.93 8.24 22.90
C ASP A 291 58.50 9.68 22.51
N GLY A 292 57.59 10.26 23.30
CA GLY A 292 57.43 11.73 23.38
C GLY A 292 56.17 12.25 24.09
N GLU A 293 56.26 12.43 25.40
CA GLU A 293 55.70 13.47 26.31
C GLU A 293 54.28 14.12 26.13
N GLY A 294 53.62 14.33 27.28
CA GLY A 294 52.32 15.03 27.45
C GLY A 294 52.38 16.57 27.31
N PRO A 295 51.33 17.32 27.73
CA PRO A 295 51.15 17.59 29.17
C PRO A 295 49.69 17.76 29.69
N ARG A 296 49.61 17.95 31.01
CA ARG A 296 48.46 18.21 31.89
C ARG A 296 47.89 19.64 31.78
N GLY A 297 46.62 19.77 32.20
CA GLY A 297 45.99 20.96 32.81
C GLY A 297 44.66 21.34 32.15
N THR A 298 43.59 21.84 32.79
CA THR A 298 43.24 22.14 34.19
C THR A 298 41.73 22.46 34.25
N LYS A 299 41.06 22.16 35.38
CA LYS A 299 39.83 22.75 36.00
C LYS A 299 38.93 23.72 35.19
N ARG A 300 37.59 23.55 35.29
CA ARG A 300 36.71 24.32 36.22
C ARG A 300 35.23 23.89 36.16
N ARG A 301 34.63 23.82 37.36
CA ARG A 301 33.18 23.91 37.63
C ARG A 301 32.65 25.32 37.29
N LYS A 302 31.48 25.40 36.66
CA LYS A 302 30.24 25.93 37.24
C LYS A 302 29.07 25.51 36.35
#